data_AF-A0A924FGG5-F1
#
_entry.id   AF-A0A924FGG5-F1
#
_cell.length_a   1.000
_cell.length_b   1.000
_cell.length_c   1.000
_cell.angle_alpha   90.00
_cell.angle_beta   90.00
_cell.angle_gamma   90.00
#
_symmetry.space_group_name_H-M   'P 1'
#
loop_
_entity.id
_entity.type
_entity.pdbx_description
1 polymer ?
#
loop_
_entity_poly.entity_id
_entity_poly.type
_entity_poly.pdbx_seq_one_letter_code
_entity_poly.pdbx_strand_id
1 'polypeptide(L)'
;MTNSPFIKNVTWSLFTRIGSVGLSFLSVSISLAYLGNQAYGIWVTLSSLLVWVNFFDFGLANSLQSQLAQAVATNKLDYARVLVSTSYAVMLRYIVPVLFLTVIGIAFSMNWSAVLHTETSAETSVKWAIALLGCCTTLQLTLKPVSTILFAYQKTRLNELVVFIIQLLIVLLIMALKYSSPVWM
;
A
#
# COMPACT_ATOMS: atom_id res chain seq x y z
N MET A 1 22.37 -28.24 15.77
CA MET A 1 22.31 -26.84 15.31
C MET A 1 22.24 -26.84 13.78
N THR A 2 21.06 -26.98 13.20
CA THR A 2 20.84 -26.94 11.74
C THR A 2 19.89 -25.79 11.41
N ASN A 3 20.41 -24.56 11.44
CA ASN A 3 19.66 -23.32 11.22
C ASN A 3 19.30 -23.08 9.72
N SER A 4 19.39 -24.09 8.85
CA SER A 4 19.31 -23.92 7.40
C SER A 4 17.96 -23.37 6.88
N PRO A 5 16.77 -23.76 7.38
CA PRO A 5 15.52 -23.23 6.83
C PRO A 5 15.22 -21.79 7.29
N PHE A 6 15.54 -21.45 8.54
CA PHE A 6 15.33 -20.11 9.08
C PHE A 6 16.29 -19.09 8.44
N ILE A 7 17.60 -19.39 8.40
CA ILE A 7 18.59 -18.50 7.78
C ILE A 7 18.28 -18.31 6.29
N LYS A 8 17.90 -19.39 5.58
CA LYS A 8 17.47 -19.29 4.17
C LYS A 8 16.27 -18.36 3.98
N ASN A 9 15.29 -18.39 4.88
CA ASN A 9 14.16 -17.47 4.83
C ASN A 9 14.57 -16.02 5.06
N VAL A 10 15.45 -15.77 6.04
CA VAL A 10 15.97 -14.43 6.34
C VAL A 10 16.79 -13.90 5.16
N THR A 11 17.76 -14.65 4.65
CA THR A 11 18.61 -14.24 3.52
C THR A 11 17.78 -13.94 2.27
N TRP A 12 16.79 -14.79 1.95
CA TRP A 12 15.91 -14.52 0.81
C TRP A 12 15.06 -13.28 1.01
N SER A 13 14.48 -13.10 2.21
CA SER A 13 13.69 -11.90 2.53
C SER A 13 14.50 -10.62 2.42
N LEU A 14 15.76 -10.64 2.84
CA LEU A 14 16.69 -9.53 2.71
C LEU A 14 16.98 -9.22 1.24
N PHE A 15 17.27 -10.24 0.44
CA PHE A 15 17.56 -10.07 -1.00
C PHE A 15 16.36 -9.45 -1.74
N THR A 16 15.15 -9.98 -1.54
CA THR A 16 13.93 -9.44 -2.17
C THR A 16 13.61 -8.04 -1.68
N ARG A 17 13.91 -7.73 -0.41
CA ARG A 17 13.69 -6.39 0.14
C ARG A 17 14.65 -5.35 -0.43
N ILE A 18 15.94 -5.68 -0.57
CA ILE A 18 16.92 -4.82 -1.24
C ILE A 18 16.52 -4.59 -2.69
N GLY A 19 16.11 -5.64 -3.41
CA GLY A 19 15.59 -5.52 -4.78
C GLY A 19 14.37 -4.61 -4.87
N SER A 20 13.43 -4.73 -3.93
CA SER A 20 12.21 -3.89 -3.88
C SER A 20 12.56 -2.42 -3.65
N VAL A 21 13.51 -2.13 -2.76
CA VAL A 21 14.01 -0.77 -2.53
C VAL A 21 14.65 -0.21 -3.80
N GLY A 22 15.51 -0.99 -4.48
CA GLY A 22 16.11 -0.57 -5.75
C GLY A 22 15.07 -0.26 -6.83
N LEU A 23 14.05 -1.10 -6.98
CA LEU A 23 12.94 -0.85 -7.91
C LEU A 23 12.07 0.35 -7.49
N SER A 24 11.98 0.66 -6.20
CA SER A 24 11.27 1.85 -5.71
C SER A 24 12.01 3.13 -6.10
N PHE A 25 13.34 3.16 -5.98
CA PHE A 25 14.15 4.26 -6.49
C PHE A 25 14.03 4.42 -8.00
N LEU A 26 14.06 3.30 -8.74
CA LEU A 26 13.89 3.34 -10.19
C LEU A 26 12.50 3.87 -10.59
N SER A 27 11.45 3.48 -9.86
CA SER A 27 10.08 3.97 -10.06
C SER A 27 9.99 5.48 -9.92
N VAL A 28 10.69 6.08 -8.94
CA VAL A 28 10.77 7.55 -8.78
C VAL A 28 11.37 8.20 -10.03
N SER A 29 12.54 7.75 -10.47
CA SER A 29 13.24 8.32 -11.62
C SER A 29 12.42 8.21 -12.91
N ILE A 30 11.79 7.07 -13.17
CA ILE A 30 10.97 6.87 -14.38
C ILE A 30 9.70 7.71 -14.31
N SER A 31 9.04 7.78 -13.15
CA SER A 31 7.82 8.57 -12.97
C SER A 31 8.08 10.05 -13.20
N LEU A 32 9.18 10.58 -12.67
CA LEU A 32 9.60 11.97 -12.88
C LEU A 32 9.89 12.25 -14.36
N ALA A 33 10.58 11.33 -15.04
CA ALA A 33 10.89 11.45 -16.46
C ALA A 33 9.64 11.36 -17.37
N TYR A 34 8.58 10.68 -16.93
CA TYR A 34 7.34 10.53 -17.69
C TYR A 34 6.35 11.68 -17.44
N LEU A 35 6.16 12.07 -16.18
CA LEU A 35 5.18 13.09 -15.79
C LEU A 35 5.72 14.53 -15.88
N GLY A 36 7.04 14.72 -15.81
CA GLY A 36 7.66 16.04 -15.67
C GLY A 36 7.50 16.61 -14.26
N ASN A 37 8.20 17.72 -13.99
CA ASN A 37 8.35 18.26 -12.64
C ASN A 37 7.02 18.67 -11.98
N GLN A 38 6.12 19.33 -12.73
CA GLN A 38 4.88 19.88 -12.17
C GLN A 38 3.90 18.77 -11.77
N ALA A 39 3.58 17.83 -12.68
CA ALA A 39 2.65 16.75 -12.41
C ALA A 39 3.22 15.73 -11.40
N TYR A 40 4.53 15.47 -11.43
CA TYR A 40 5.17 14.64 -10.42
C TYR A 40 5.16 15.30 -9.03
N GLY A 41 5.34 16.63 -8.96
CA GLY A 41 5.21 17.38 -7.71
C GLY A 41 3.82 17.23 -7.09
N ILE A 42 2.76 17.42 -7.89
CA ILE A 42 1.38 17.18 -7.46
C ILE A 42 1.20 15.74 -6.98
N TRP A 43 1.68 14.76 -7.76
CA TRP A 43 1.60 13.34 -7.40
C TRP A 43 2.22 13.02 -6.04
N VAL A 44 3.43 13.54 -5.76
CA VAL A 44 4.12 13.31 -4.50
C VAL A 44 3.38 13.97 -3.33
N THR A 45 2.86 15.19 -3.51
CA THR A 45 2.07 15.87 -2.49
C THR A 45 0.77 15.14 -2.18
N LEU A 46 0.05 14.67 -3.21
CA LEU A 46 -1.16 13.87 -3.01
C LEU A 46 -0.86 12.55 -2.29
N SER A 47 0.21 11.88 -2.72
CA SER A 47 0.65 10.63 -2.11
C SER A 47 1.00 10.83 -0.63
N SER A 48 1.70 11.90 -0.27
CA SER A 48 2.09 12.17 1.12
C SER A 48 0.90 12.49 2.02
N LEU A 49 -0.12 13.19 1.52
CA LEU A 49 -1.37 13.42 2.24
C LEU A 49 -2.08 12.10 2.56
N LEU A 50 -2.07 11.15 1.61
CA LEU A 50 -2.74 9.87 1.78
C LEU A 50 -1.93 8.84 2.59
N VAL A 51 -0.61 9.03 2.77
CA VAL A 51 0.20 8.15 3.63
C VAL A 51 -0.37 8.08 5.05
N TRP A 52 -0.95 9.17 5.56
CA TRP A 52 -1.51 9.22 6.91
C TRP A 52 -2.73 8.30 7.10
N VAL A 53 -3.44 7.99 6.01
CA VAL A 53 -4.56 7.04 6.01
C VAL A 53 -4.09 5.63 6.36
N ASN A 54 -2.83 5.27 6.10
CA ASN A 54 -2.29 3.96 6.48
C ASN A 54 -2.16 3.75 7.99
N PHE A 55 -2.27 4.82 8.80
CA PHE A 55 -2.33 4.75 10.27
C PHE A 55 -3.76 4.58 10.82
N PHE A 56 -4.79 4.75 9.97
CA PHE A 56 -6.20 4.64 10.36
C PHE A 56 -6.69 3.18 10.52
N ASP A 57 -5.80 2.19 10.46
CA ASP A 57 -6.12 0.82 10.88
C ASP A 57 -6.23 0.69 12.41
N PHE A 58 -6.10 1.79 13.17
CA PHE A 58 -6.25 1.86 14.64
C PHE A 58 -5.45 0.76 15.37
N GLY A 59 -4.31 0.35 14.80
CA GLY A 59 -3.48 -0.71 15.36
C GLY A 59 -4.04 -2.13 15.23
N LEU A 60 -5.16 -2.36 14.51
CA LEU A 60 -5.76 -3.68 14.29
C LEU A 60 -4.80 -4.67 13.64
N ALA A 61 -3.98 -4.21 12.67
CA ALA A 61 -3.01 -5.08 12.02
C ALA A 61 -1.96 -5.58 13.03
N ASN A 62 -1.49 -4.71 13.93
CA ASN A 62 -0.48 -5.04 14.92
C ASN A 62 -1.06 -5.92 16.06
N SER A 63 -2.30 -5.64 16.47
CA SER A 63 -2.99 -6.44 17.49
C SER A 63 -3.33 -7.85 16.96
N LEU A 64 -3.79 -7.95 15.71
CA LEU A 64 -4.00 -9.22 15.02
C LEU A 64 -2.68 -10.00 14.93
N GLN A 65 -1.59 -9.38 14.50
CA GLN A 65 -0.30 -10.06 14.35
C GLN A 65 0.17 -10.74 15.64
N SER A 66 0.17 -9.98 16.73
CA SER A 66 0.69 -10.42 18.03
C SER A 66 -0.17 -11.53 18.63
N GLN A 67 -1.50 -11.35 18.66
CA GLN A 67 -2.42 -12.35 19.19
C GLN A 67 -2.47 -13.61 18.31
N LEU A 68 -2.39 -13.45 16.99
CA LEU A 68 -2.36 -14.58 16.06
C LEU A 68 -1.08 -15.39 16.23
N ALA A 69 0.07 -14.73 16.37
CA ALA A 69 1.34 -15.40 16.62
C ALA A 69 1.28 -16.24 17.92
N GLN A 70 0.68 -15.70 18.99
CA GLN A 70 0.51 -16.41 20.26
C GLN A 70 -0.46 -17.60 20.13
N ALA A 71 -1.58 -17.43 19.40
CA ALA A 71 -2.55 -18.49 19.14
C ALA A 71 -1.93 -19.65 18.34
N VAL A 72 -1.13 -19.33 17.32
CA VAL A 72 -0.40 -20.30 16.50
C VAL A 72 0.66 -21.02 17.33
N ALA A 73 1.42 -20.31 18.16
CA ALA A 73 2.44 -20.91 19.04
C ALA A 73 1.84 -21.86 20.11
N THR A 74 0.62 -21.57 20.57
CA THR A 74 -0.09 -22.40 21.56
C THR A 74 -1.02 -23.44 20.92
N ASN A 75 -0.99 -23.59 19.60
CA ASN A 75 -1.79 -24.53 18.81
C ASN A 75 -3.32 -24.37 18.98
N LYS A 76 -3.78 -23.16 19.32
CA LYS A 76 -5.21 -22.80 19.49
C LYS A 76 -5.79 -22.32 18.16
N LEU A 77 -5.93 -23.23 17.18
CA LEU A 77 -6.33 -22.89 15.82
C LEU A 77 -7.75 -22.35 15.69
N ASP A 78 -8.69 -22.79 16.53
CA ASP A 78 -10.05 -22.26 16.53
C ASP A 78 -10.09 -20.78 16.95
N TYR A 79 -9.31 -20.43 17.99
CA TYR A 79 -9.13 -19.04 18.41
C TYR A 79 -8.47 -18.20 17.31
N ALA A 80 -7.46 -18.75 16.63
CA ALA A 80 -6.82 -18.08 15.49
C ALA A 80 -7.80 -17.78 14.35
N ARG A 81 -8.71 -18.71 14.03
CA ARG A 81 -9.76 -18.50 13.01
C ARG A 81 -10.73 -17.40 13.42
N VAL A 82 -11.18 -17.40 14.67
CA VAL A 82 -12.07 -16.36 15.21
C VAL A 82 -11.39 -14.98 15.17
N LEU A 83 -10.10 -14.91 15.51
CA LEU A 83 -9.34 -13.67 15.47
C LEU A 83 -9.29 -13.09 14.04
N VAL A 84 -8.94 -13.92 13.05
CA VAL A 84 -8.89 -13.50 11.63
C VAL A 84 -10.26 -13.08 11.12
N SER A 85 -11.31 -13.87 11.35
CA SER A 85 -12.66 -13.56 10.86
C SER A 85 -13.22 -12.29 11.50
N THR A 86 -12.97 -12.08 12.80
CA THR A 86 -13.40 -10.88 13.51
C THR A 86 -12.66 -9.64 13.00
N SER A 87 -11.34 -9.72 12.79
CA SER A 87 -10.57 -8.62 12.22
C SER A 87 -11.06 -8.23 10.82
N TYR A 88 -11.33 -9.20 9.95
CA TYR A 88 -11.91 -8.94 8.62
C TYR A 88 -13.32 -8.36 8.71
N ALA A 89 -14.16 -8.89 9.60
CA ALA A 89 -15.52 -8.37 9.79
C ALA A 89 -15.51 -6.92 10.25
N VAL A 90 -14.66 -6.55 11.21
CA VAL A 90 -14.51 -5.18 11.69
C VAL A 90 -13.97 -4.25 10.59
N MET A 91 -12.93 -4.70 9.87
CA MET A 91 -12.36 -3.92 8.77
C MET A 91 -13.38 -3.63 7.68
N LEU A 92 -14.02 -4.68 7.14
CA LEU A 92 -14.91 -4.54 5.98
C LEU A 92 -16.25 -3.89 6.33
N ARG A 93 -16.78 -4.13 7.54
CA ARG A 93 -18.08 -3.58 7.95
C ARG A 93 -18.00 -2.14 8.42
N TYR A 94 -16.93 -1.76 9.12
CA TYR A 94 -16.86 -0.45 9.79
C TYR A 94 -15.76 0.43 9.21
N ILE A 95 -14.52 -0.04 9.15
CA ILE A 95 -13.37 0.84 8.84
C ILE A 95 -13.35 1.24 7.37
N VAL A 96 -13.48 0.26 6.47
CA VAL A 96 -13.38 0.49 5.01
C VAL A 96 -14.49 1.41 4.52
N PRO A 97 -15.79 1.21 4.86
CA PRO A 97 -16.85 2.11 4.39
C PRO A 97 -16.71 3.53 4.95
N VAL A 98 -16.40 3.67 6.24
CA VAL A 98 -16.22 4.99 6.88
C VAL A 98 -15.06 5.74 6.22
N LEU A 99 -13.93 5.07 6.03
CA LEU A 99 -12.76 5.68 5.42
C LEU A 99 -13.01 6.03 3.95
N PHE A 100 -13.65 5.14 3.18
CA PHE A 100 -13.99 5.37 1.77
C PHE A 100 -14.91 6.58 1.59
N LEU A 101 -15.97 6.68 2.40
CA LEU A 101 -16.88 7.83 2.37
C LEU A 101 -16.19 9.12 2.79
N THR A 102 -15.31 9.07 3.81
CA THR A 102 -14.55 10.24 4.27
C THR A 102 -13.62 10.75 3.18
N VAL A 103 -12.87 9.84 2.54
CA VAL A 103 -11.93 10.15 1.46
C VAL A 103 -12.65 10.75 0.26
N ILE A 104 -13.75 10.16 -0.19
CA ILE A 104 -14.55 10.69 -1.31
C ILE A 104 -15.17 12.04 -0.95
N GLY A 105 -15.74 12.16 0.27
CA GLY A 105 -16.32 13.40 0.76
C GLY A 105 -15.31 14.55 0.74
N ILE A 106 -14.10 14.31 1.24
CA ILE A 106 -13.00 15.29 1.23
C ILE A 106 -12.55 15.59 -0.20
N ALA A 107 -12.40 14.57 -1.05
CA ALA A 107 -11.94 14.72 -2.43
C ALA A 107 -12.83 15.66 -3.26
N PHE A 108 -14.16 15.57 -3.12
CA PHE A 108 -15.08 16.39 -3.93
C PHE A 108 -15.53 17.69 -3.26
N SER A 109 -15.40 17.83 -1.94
CA SER A 109 -15.87 19.02 -1.22
C SER A 109 -14.81 20.12 -1.08
N MET A 110 -13.52 19.79 -1.19
CA MET A 110 -12.43 20.77 -1.03
C MET A 110 -12.02 21.43 -2.36
N ASN A 111 -11.63 22.71 -2.28
CA ASN A 111 -10.98 23.42 -3.39
C ASN A 111 -9.49 23.09 -3.42
N TRP A 112 -9.10 22.10 -4.21
CA TRP A 112 -7.72 21.63 -4.29
C TRP A 112 -6.77 22.63 -4.97
N SER A 113 -7.28 23.49 -5.86
CA SER A 113 -6.46 24.55 -6.45
C SER A 113 -5.96 25.54 -5.40
N ALA A 114 -6.79 25.86 -4.40
CA ALA A 114 -6.37 26.68 -3.26
C ALA A 114 -5.42 25.94 -2.31
N VAL A 115 -5.65 24.64 -2.06
CA VAL A 115 -4.83 23.83 -1.14
C VAL A 115 -3.43 23.55 -1.71
N LEU A 116 -3.35 23.24 -3.00
CA LEU A 116 -2.11 22.84 -3.66
C LEU A 116 -1.44 23.98 -4.44
N HIS A 117 -2.04 25.18 -4.42
CA HIS A 117 -1.61 26.34 -5.22
C HIS A 117 -1.41 25.98 -6.71
N THR A 118 -2.32 25.19 -7.28
CA THR A 118 -2.30 24.79 -8.70
C THR A 118 -3.25 25.65 -9.51
N GLU A 119 -3.00 25.71 -10.82
CA GLU A 119 -3.94 26.34 -11.76
C GLU A 119 -5.35 25.75 -11.63
N THR A 120 -6.38 26.58 -11.79
CA THR A 120 -7.80 26.18 -11.75
C THR A 120 -8.17 25.21 -12.87
N SER A 121 -7.42 25.20 -13.97
CA SER A 121 -7.56 24.25 -15.08
C SER A 121 -7.34 22.79 -14.65
N ALA A 122 -6.51 22.55 -13.62
CA ALA A 122 -6.15 21.22 -13.15
C ALA A 122 -7.06 20.68 -12.03
N GLU A 123 -8.01 21.48 -11.53
CA GLU A 123 -8.80 21.16 -10.33
C GLU A 123 -9.56 19.82 -10.48
N THR A 124 -10.19 19.61 -11.63
CA THR A 124 -10.95 18.37 -11.91
C THR A 124 -10.04 17.15 -11.93
N SER A 125 -8.88 17.24 -12.58
CA SER A 125 -7.90 16.15 -12.65
C SER A 125 -7.35 15.78 -11.26
N VAL A 126 -7.12 16.79 -10.42
CA VAL A 126 -6.67 16.58 -9.04
C VAL A 126 -7.75 15.90 -8.19
N LYS A 127 -9.02 16.33 -8.29
CA LYS A 127 -10.14 15.67 -7.58
C LYS A 127 -10.23 14.19 -7.91
N TRP A 128 -10.16 13.84 -9.20
CA TRP A 128 -10.17 12.46 -9.64
C TRP A 128 -8.93 11.67 -9.21
N ALA A 129 -7.75 12.29 -9.23
CA ALA A 129 -6.53 11.67 -8.73
C ALA A 129 -6.62 11.31 -7.24
N ILE A 130 -7.16 12.21 -6.41
CA ILE A 130 -7.35 11.97 -4.97
C ILE A 130 -8.40 10.88 -4.74
N ALA A 131 -9.52 10.93 -5.45
CA ALA A 131 -10.57 9.92 -5.34
C ALA A 131 -10.04 8.52 -5.73
N LEU A 132 -9.27 8.44 -6.82
CA LEU A 132 -8.65 7.19 -7.27
C LEU A 132 -7.62 6.68 -6.27
N LEU A 133 -6.68 7.53 -5.85
CA LEU A 133 -5.65 7.16 -4.89
C LEU A 133 -6.26 6.72 -3.56
N GLY A 134 -7.24 7.47 -3.08
CA GLY A 134 -7.96 7.16 -1.87
C GLY A 134 -8.73 5.83 -1.95
N CYS A 135 -9.37 5.54 -3.08
CA CYS A 135 -9.98 4.22 -3.34
C CYS A 135 -8.92 3.11 -3.29
N CYS A 136 -7.78 3.29 -3.97
CA CYS A 136 -6.66 2.36 -3.92
C CYS A 136 -6.14 2.15 -2.49
N THR A 137 -6.02 3.21 -1.68
CA THR A 137 -5.60 3.11 -0.27
C THR A 137 -6.62 2.33 0.57
N THR A 138 -7.92 2.53 0.36
CA THR A 138 -8.94 1.75 1.07
C THR A 138 -8.90 0.26 0.70
N LEU A 139 -8.66 -0.06 -0.58
CA LEU A 139 -8.44 -1.44 -1.02
C LEU A 139 -7.16 -2.03 -0.42
N GLN A 140 -6.07 -1.27 -0.41
CA GLN A 140 -4.82 -1.69 0.23
C GLN A 140 -5.03 -2.04 1.71
N LEU A 141 -5.87 -1.28 2.41
CA LEU A 141 -6.23 -1.55 3.81
C LEU A 141 -6.86 -2.94 3.98
N THR A 142 -7.71 -3.39 3.05
CA THR A 142 -8.34 -4.72 3.09
C THR A 142 -7.38 -5.88 2.87
N LEU A 143 -6.28 -5.63 2.16
CA LEU A 143 -5.23 -6.61 1.88
C LEU A 143 -4.20 -6.68 3.01
N LYS A 144 -4.08 -5.62 3.83
CA LYS A 144 -3.11 -5.51 4.93
C LYS A 144 -3.14 -6.71 5.91
N PRO A 145 -4.30 -7.25 6.33
CA PRO A 145 -4.34 -8.43 7.19
C PRO A 145 -3.68 -9.68 6.58
N VAL A 146 -3.62 -9.82 5.25
CA VAL A 146 -2.94 -10.95 4.61
C VAL A 146 -1.44 -10.93 4.93
N SER A 147 -0.81 -9.77 4.80
CA SER A 147 0.59 -9.57 5.19
C SER A 147 0.80 -9.81 6.68
N THR A 148 -0.10 -9.29 7.52
CA THR A 148 -0.10 -9.52 8.98
C THR A 148 -0.14 -11.01 9.33
N ILE A 149 -1.01 -11.78 8.67
CA ILE A 149 -1.12 -13.24 8.87
C ILE A 149 0.20 -13.92 8.48
N LEU A 150 0.78 -13.59 7.32
CA LEU A 150 2.06 -14.15 6.91
C LEU A 150 3.17 -13.87 7.93
N PHE A 151 3.22 -12.67 8.50
CA PHE A 151 4.16 -12.34 9.55
C PHE A 151 3.92 -13.13 10.84
N ALA A 152 2.66 -13.32 11.26
CA ALA A 152 2.33 -14.12 12.44
C ALA A 152 2.78 -15.59 12.31
N TYR A 153 2.74 -16.15 11.09
CA TYR A 153 3.26 -17.49 10.77
C TYR A 153 4.77 -17.54 10.48
N GLN A 154 5.51 -16.44 10.69
CA GLN A 154 6.94 -16.31 10.36
C GLN A 154 7.28 -16.57 8.87
N LYS A 155 6.29 -16.41 7.98
CA LYS A 155 6.44 -16.54 6.53
C LYS A 155 6.80 -15.21 5.86
N THR A 156 7.68 -14.43 6.50
CA THR A 156 8.15 -13.11 6.04
C THR A 156 8.67 -13.14 4.60
N ARG A 157 9.34 -14.24 4.22
CA ARG A 157 9.84 -14.48 2.87
C ARG A 157 8.77 -14.31 1.78
N LEU A 158 7.56 -14.83 2.01
CA LEU A 158 6.48 -14.77 1.03
C LEU A 158 5.94 -13.35 0.91
N ASN A 159 5.81 -12.63 2.04
CA ASN A 159 5.38 -11.24 2.03
C ASN A 159 6.36 -10.35 1.25
N GLU A 160 7.66 -10.49 1.51
CA GLU A 160 8.70 -9.70 0.82
C GLU A 160 8.78 -10.05 -0.68
N LEU A 161 8.50 -11.30 -1.06
CA LEU A 161 8.39 -11.69 -2.47
C LEU A 161 7.18 -11.04 -3.16
N VAL A 162 6.02 -11.00 -2.49
CA VAL A 162 4.84 -10.31 -3.02
C VAL A 162 5.11 -8.83 -3.22
N VAL A 163 5.74 -8.16 -2.24
CA VAL A 163 6.13 -6.75 -2.36
C VAL A 163 7.08 -6.53 -3.54
N PHE A 164 8.07 -7.41 -3.71
CA PHE A 164 9.00 -7.35 -4.84
C PHE A 164 8.29 -7.48 -6.19
N ILE A 165 7.37 -8.45 -6.33
CA ILE A 165 6.57 -8.63 -7.55
C ILE A 165 5.72 -7.38 -7.83
N ILE A 166 5.05 -6.83 -6.81
CA ILE A 166 4.25 -5.61 -6.96
C ILE A 166 5.13 -4.45 -7.45
N GLN A 167 6.30 -4.25 -6.85
CA GLN A 167 7.20 -3.17 -7.24
C GLN A 167 7.73 -3.36 -8.66
N LEU A 168 8.02 -4.59 -9.06
CA LEU A 168 8.43 -4.93 -10.42
C LEU A 168 7.31 -4.65 -11.42
N LEU A 169 6.07 -5.04 -11.11
CA LEU A 169 4.89 -4.76 -11.93
C LEU A 169 4.64 -3.26 -12.08
N ILE A 170 4.79 -2.47 -11.02
CA ILE A 170 4.67 -1.00 -11.06
C ILE A 170 5.68 -0.41 -12.05
N VAL A 171 6.94 -0.82 -11.94
CA VAL A 171 8.01 -0.32 -12.81
C VAL A 171 7.75 -0.71 -14.27
N LEU A 172 7.31 -1.94 -14.54
CA LEU A 172 6.93 -2.38 -15.89
C LEU A 172 5.73 -1.60 -16.44
N LEU A 173 4.72 -1.34 -15.61
CA LEU A 173 3.52 -0.60 -16.00
C LEU A 173 3.85 0.85 -16.37
N ILE A 174 4.69 1.53 -15.59
CA ILE A 174 5.13 2.90 -15.91
C ILE A 174 5.94 2.90 -17.22
N MET A 175 6.82 1.91 -17.44
CA MET A 175 7.55 1.78 -18.70
C MET A 175 6.62 1.53 -19.89
N ALA A 176 5.61 0.68 -19.74
CA ALA A 176 4.62 0.43 -20.78
C ALA A 176 3.82 1.70 -21.11
N LEU A 177 3.37 2.44 -20.09
CA LEU A 177 2.69 3.72 -20.28
C LEU A 177 3.56 4.74 -21.00
N LYS A 178 4.84 4.86 -20.60
CA LYS A 178 5.81 5.73 -21.27
C LYS A 178 5.97 5.40 -22.75
N TYR A 179 5.92 4.12 -23.11
CA TYR A 179 6.04 3.67 -24.50
C TYR A 179 4.75 3.86 -25.31
N SER A 180 3.59 3.53 -24.73
CA SER A 180 2.29 3.62 -25.40
C SER A 180 1.78 5.05 -25.56
N SER A 181 2.17 5.95 -24.66
CA SER A 181 1.76 7.34 -24.68
C SER A 181 3.01 8.24 -24.73
N PRO A 182 3.60 8.45 -25.91
CA PRO A 182 4.64 9.45 -26.10
C PRO A 182 3.96 10.83 -26.02
N VAL A 183 3.51 11.23 -24.83
CA VAL A 183 2.75 12.48 -24.61
C VAL A 183 3.65 13.72 -24.61
N TRP A 184 4.94 13.56 -24.94
CA TRP A 184 5.87 14.69 -25.11
C TRP A 184 6.88 14.38 -26.24
N MET A 185 6.42 14.44 -27.49
CA MET A 185 7.15 15.16 -28.55
C MET A 185 6.41 16.46 -28.82
#